data_AF-A0A5B1BYK8-F1
#
_entry.id   AF-A0A5B1BYK8-F1
#
_cell.length_a   1.000
_cell.length_b   1.000
_cell.length_c   1.000
_cell.angle_alpha   90.00
_cell.angle_beta   90.00
_cell.angle_gamma   90.00
#
_symmetry.space_group_name_H-M   'P 1'
#
loop_
_entity.id
_entity.type
_entity.pdbx_description
1 polymer ?
#
loop_
_entity_poly.entity_id
_entity_poly.type
_entity_poly.pdbx_seq_one_letter_code
_entity_poly.pdbx_strand_id
1 'polypeptide(L)'
;METEILKQDFIMLEGENVYKGDPGYIEPSNGTFNMQSDYPVERLIHLMGSLEEWKVWYNDEVKDLSDIRGEDYFEDMLKNPIREPVYVSEIDGKAYIWDGWHRVAASIKAGRLTLPAAVMKN
;
A
#
# COMPACT_ATOMS: atom_id res chain seq x y z
N MET A 1 28.93 3.33 -14.43
CA MET A 1 27.48 3.58 -14.49
C MET A 1 27.05 3.79 -13.07
N GLU A 2 26.96 5.05 -12.69
CA GLU A 2 26.42 5.44 -11.39
C GLU A 2 24.94 5.07 -11.39
N THR A 3 24.55 4.23 -10.44
CA THR A 3 23.14 3.96 -10.17
C THR A 3 22.55 5.28 -9.71
N GLU A 4 21.91 6.01 -10.63
CA GLU A 4 20.93 7.03 -10.28
C GLU A 4 19.84 6.30 -9.50
N ILE A 5 20.04 6.20 -8.18
CA ILE A 5 18.96 6.02 -7.24
C ILE A 5 18.07 7.20 -7.56
N LEU A 6 16.97 6.93 -8.25
CA LEU A 6 15.87 7.85 -8.44
C LEU A 6 15.50 8.36 -7.04
N LYS A 7 16.15 9.44 -6.62
CA LYS A 7 15.62 10.50 -5.78
C LYS A 7 14.49 11.17 -6.57
N GLN A 8 13.57 10.37 -7.10
CA GLN A 8 12.26 10.88 -7.44
C GLN A 8 11.71 11.23 -6.08
N ASP A 9 11.76 12.52 -5.79
CA ASP A 9 11.25 13.21 -4.63
C ASP A 9 10.16 12.39 -3.95
N PHE A 10 10.60 11.53 -3.03
CA PHE A 10 9.73 10.91 -2.07
C PHE A 10 9.30 12.05 -1.17
N ILE A 11 8.26 12.76 -1.59
CA ILE A 11 7.34 13.29 -0.61
C ILE A 11 6.63 12.05 -0.06
N MET A 12 7.35 11.26 0.76
CA MET A 12 6.69 10.61 1.87
C MET A 12 6.01 11.77 2.56
N LEU A 13 4.70 11.86 2.39
CA LEU A 13 3.90 12.68 3.28
C LEU A 13 4.09 12.02 4.65
N GLU A 14 5.00 12.57 5.43
CA GLU A 14 5.09 12.31 6.85
C GLU A 14 3.66 12.50 7.39
N GLY A 15 2.98 11.42 7.75
CA GLY A 15 1.67 11.50 8.40
C GLY A 15 0.44 10.95 7.67
N GLU A 16 0.54 10.00 6.72
CA GLU A 16 -0.69 9.29 6.34
C GLU A 16 -0.96 7.98 7.10
N ASN A 17 0.00 7.10 7.46
CA ASN A 17 -0.41 5.82 8.10
C ASN A 17 0.52 5.13 9.12
N VAL A 18 1.82 5.43 9.21
CA VAL A 18 2.72 4.77 10.20
C VAL A 18 3.65 5.79 10.85
N TYR A 19 3.45 6.02 12.15
CA TYR A 19 4.17 7.00 12.96
C TYR A 19 5.29 6.37 13.78
N LYS A 20 6.25 7.17 14.21
CA LYS A 20 7.26 6.73 15.16
C LYS A 20 6.59 6.22 16.44
N GLY A 21 6.77 4.93 16.73
CA GLY A 21 6.11 4.23 17.83
C GLY A 21 5.10 3.17 17.37
N ASP A 22 4.69 3.19 16.11
CA ASP A 22 3.80 2.17 15.54
C ASP A 22 4.55 0.86 15.25
N PRO A 23 3.87 -0.30 15.35
CA PRO A 23 4.48 -1.61 15.08
C PRO A 23 5.07 -1.80 13.68
N GLY A 24 4.70 -0.93 12.72
CA GLY A 24 5.20 -0.93 11.34
C GLY A 24 6.29 0.09 11.06
N TYR A 25 6.71 0.89 12.04
CA TYR A 25 7.65 1.98 11.82
C TYR A 25 9.08 1.47 11.66
N ILE A 26 9.70 1.91 10.57
CA ILE A 26 11.14 1.81 10.31
C ILE A 26 11.59 3.24 10.02
N GLU A 27 12.73 3.64 10.56
CA GLU A 27 13.30 4.94 10.23
C GLU A 27 13.60 4.96 8.71
N PRO A 28 13.08 5.91 7.92
CA PRO A 28 13.25 5.89 6.46
C PRO A 28 14.71 5.86 6.00
N SER A 29 15.60 6.52 6.75
CA SER A 29 17.05 6.50 6.47
C SER A 29 17.72 5.13 6.68
N ASN A 30 17.07 4.21 7.39
CA ASN A 30 17.57 2.85 7.65
C ASN A 30 17.01 1.82 6.66
N GLY A 31 16.05 2.20 5.81
CA GLY A 31 15.34 1.31 4.91
C GLY A 31 15.94 1.23 3.52
N THR A 32 16.07 0.02 2.98
CA THR A 32 16.19 -0.18 1.52
C THR A 32 14.92 -0.87 1.03
N PHE A 33 14.24 -0.26 0.05
CA PHE A 33 13.08 -0.86 -0.58
C PHE A 33 13.49 -1.88 -1.64
N ASN A 34 12.87 -3.05 -1.60
CA ASN A 34 12.97 -4.08 -2.62
C ASN A 34 11.63 -4.19 -3.35
N MET A 35 11.66 -3.99 -4.66
CA MET A 35 10.47 -4.09 -5.50
C MET A 35 10.05 -5.55 -5.66
N GLN A 36 8.76 -5.82 -5.45
CA GLN A 36 8.13 -7.12 -5.68
C GLN A 36 6.89 -6.91 -6.56
N SER A 37 6.87 -7.48 -7.77
CA SER A 37 5.73 -7.35 -8.70
C SER A 37 4.48 -8.09 -8.23
N ASP A 38 4.68 -9.20 -7.51
CA ASP A 38 3.64 -10.15 -7.14
C ASP A 38 3.55 -10.31 -5.61
N TYR A 39 3.50 -9.18 -4.90
CA TYR A 39 3.40 -9.20 -3.44
C TYR A 39 2.03 -9.77 -3.01
N PRO A 40 2.00 -10.81 -2.17
CA PRO A 40 0.77 -11.52 -1.86
C PRO A 40 -0.09 -10.72 -0.89
N VAL A 41 -1.32 -10.42 -1.31
CA VAL A 41 -2.29 -9.60 -0.56
C VAL A 41 -2.63 -10.22 0.80
N GLU A 42 -2.56 -11.54 0.92
CA GLU A 42 -2.84 -12.26 2.17
C GLU A 42 -2.00 -11.80 3.36
N ARG A 43 -0.77 -11.32 3.11
CA ARG A 43 0.13 -10.80 4.15
C ARG A 43 -0.43 -9.54 4.82
N LEU A 44 -1.36 -8.83 4.16
CA LEU A 44 -1.93 -7.56 4.61
C LEU A 44 -3.34 -7.71 5.23
N ILE A 45 -3.96 -8.89 5.15
CA ILE A 45 -5.34 -9.11 5.64
C ILE A 45 -5.45 -8.80 7.13
N HIS A 46 -4.43 -9.15 7.92
CA HIS A 46 -4.44 -8.98 9.36
C HIS A 46 -4.59 -7.52 9.83
N LEU A 47 -4.28 -6.54 8.98
CA LEU A 47 -4.41 -5.11 9.30
C LEU A 47 -5.85 -4.66 9.49
N MET A 48 -6.81 -5.34 8.84
CA MET A 48 -8.24 -5.11 8.97
C MET A 48 -8.98 -6.34 9.51
N GLY A 49 -8.27 -7.34 10.06
CA GLY A 49 -8.87 -8.57 10.57
C GLY A 49 -9.39 -9.56 9.52
N SER A 50 -10.04 -9.10 8.44
CA SER A 50 -10.66 -9.98 7.43
C SER A 50 -10.72 -9.36 6.02
N LEU A 51 -10.92 -10.21 5.00
CA LEU A 51 -11.14 -9.76 3.62
C LEU A 51 -12.42 -8.93 3.46
N GLU A 52 -13.46 -9.23 4.23
CA GLU A 52 -14.72 -8.49 4.15
C GLU A 52 -14.59 -7.09 4.76
N GLU A 53 -13.87 -6.94 5.86
CA GLU A 53 -13.58 -5.62 6.44
C GLU A 53 -12.81 -4.72 5.47
N TRP A 54 -11.84 -5.26 4.72
CA TRP A 54 -11.19 -4.54 3.64
C TRP A 54 -12.14 -4.06 2.54
N LYS A 55 -13.12 -4.88 2.15
CA LYS A 55 -14.12 -4.51 1.13
C LYS A 55 -15.08 -3.44 1.63
N VAL A 56 -15.49 -3.53 2.89
CA VAL A 56 -16.34 -2.52 3.56
C VAL A 56 -15.57 -1.19 3.60
N TRP A 57 -14.34 -1.21 4.10
CA TRP A 57 -13.50 -0.02 4.18
C TRP A 57 -13.30 0.64 2.80
N TYR A 58 -13.08 -0.15 1.74
CA TYR A 58 -12.99 0.41 0.39
C TYR A 58 -14.27 1.13 -0.06
N ASN A 59 -15.45 0.63 0.30
CA ASN A 59 -16.71 1.31 -0.06
C ASN A 59 -16.83 2.66 0.63
N ASP A 60 -16.43 2.73 1.91
CA ASP A 60 -16.43 3.97 2.69
C ASP A 60 -15.40 4.96 2.12
N GLU A 61 -14.20 4.48 1.79
CA GLU A 61 -13.14 5.29 1.17
C GLU A 61 -13.57 5.89 -0.17
N VAL A 62 -14.20 5.09 -1.04
CA VAL A 62 -14.77 5.57 -2.32
C VAL A 62 -15.80 6.65 -2.04
N LYS A 63 -16.72 6.43 -1.11
CA LYS A 63 -17.75 7.40 -0.77
C LYS A 63 -17.16 8.73 -0.27
N ASP A 64 -16.13 8.66 0.56
CA ASP A 64 -15.55 9.84 1.21
C ASP A 64 -14.62 10.63 0.28
N LEU A 65 -13.95 9.95 -0.66
CA LEU A 65 -12.92 10.56 -1.50
C LEU A 65 -13.29 10.73 -2.97
N SER A 66 -14.42 10.20 -3.45
CA SER A 66 -14.81 10.33 -4.86
C SER A 66 -14.99 11.77 -5.29
N ASP A 67 -15.47 12.65 -4.40
CA ASP A 67 -15.61 14.09 -4.69
C ASP A 67 -14.27 14.79 -4.93
N ILE A 68 -13.18 14.24 -4.39
CA ILE A 68 -11.82 14.81 -4.47
C ILE A 68 -11.02 14.15 -5.59
N ARG A 69 -11.07 12.81 -5.69
CA ARG A 69 -10.24 12.02 -6.62
C ARG A 69 -10.95 11.64 -7.92
N GLY A 70 -12.27 11.77 -7.96
CA GLY A 70 -13.13 11.33 -9.06
C GLY A 70 -13.50 9.84 -8.98
N GLU A 71 -14.72 9.51 -9.37
CA GLU A 71 -15.18 8.11 -9.43
C GLU A 71 -14.33 7.27 -10.40
N ASP A 72 -13.91 7.85 -11.53
CA ASP A 72 -13.06 7.21 -12.53
C ASP A 72 -11.73 6.69 -11.95
N TYR A 73 -11.17 7.37 -10.93
CA TYR A 73 -9.96 6.94 -10.25
C TYR A 73 -10.16 5.59 -9.52
N PHE A 74 -11.26 5.47 -8.79
CA PHE A 74 -11.58 4.25 -8.06
C PHE A 74 -12.03 3.12 -9.00
N GLU A 75 -12.80 3.44 -10.03
CA GLU A 75 -13.18 2.48 -11.05
C GLU A 75 -11.97 1.92 -11.81
N ASP A 76 -11.01 2.77 -12.17
CA ASP A 76 -9.77 2.36 -12.84
C ASP A 76 -9.03 1.31 -11.99
N MET A 77 -8.90 1.55 -10.67
CA MET A 77 -8.24 0.60 -9.78
C MET A 77 -8.96 -0.76 -9.71
N LEU A 78 -10.28 -0.81 -9.86
CA LEU A 78 -11.03 -2.07 -9.89
C LEU A 78 -10.95 -2.79 -11.24
N LYS A 79 -10.88 -2.04 -12.33
CA LYS A 79 -10.89 -2.60 -13.70
C LYS A 79 -9.49 -2.99 -14.18
N ASN A 80 -8.48 -2.20 -13.83
CA ASN A 80 -7.13 -2.34 -14.34
C ASN A 80 -6.14 -2.81 -13.26
N PRO A 81 -5.03 -3.47 -13.63
CA PRO A 81 -3.97 -3.81 -12.70
C PRO A 81 -3.48 -2.57 -11.93
N ILE A 82 -3.14 -2.75 -10.65
CA ILE A 82 -2.47 -1.70 -9.87
C ILE A 82 -1.11 -1.41 -10.51
N ARG A 83 -0.89 -0.16 -10.89
CA ARG A 83 0.32 0.29 -11.60
C ARG A 83 1.39 0.83 -10.66
N GLU A 84 0.95 1.58 -9.64
CA GLU A 84 1.83 2.15 -8.64
C GLU A 84 1.99 1.18 -7.46
N PRO A 85 3.22 0.91 -7.00
CA PRO A 85 3.43 -0.03 -5.91
C PRO A 85 2.80 0.47 -4.60
N VAL A 86 2.36 -0.47 -3.76
CA VAL A 86 2.12 -0.17 -2.34
C VAL A 86 3.46 -0.14 -1.60
N TYR A 87 3.55 0.65 -0.54
CA TYR A 87 4.75 0.69 0.31
C TYR A 87 4.50 -0.12 1.56
N VAL A 88 5.36 -1.11 1.78
CA VAL A 88 5.22 -2.07 2.88
C VAL A 88 6.50 -2.10 3.69
N SER A 89 6.37 -2.08 5.02
CA SER A 89 7.42 -2.49 5.94
C SER A 89 7.15 -3.91 6.44
N GLU A 90 8.18 -4.74 6.46
CA GLU A 90 8.16 -6.05 7.09
C GLU A 90 9.03 -6.04 8.34
N ILE A 91 8.41 -6.32 9.49
CA ILE A 91 9.05 -6.36 10.80
C ILE A 91 8.58 -7.64 11.49
N ASP A 92 9.52 -8.46 11.96
CA ASP A 92 9.24 -9.72 12.67
C ASP A 92 8.26 -10.65 11.91
N GLY A 93 8.38 -10.67 10.58
CA GLY A 93 7.54 -11.50 9.70
C GLY A 93 6.12 -10.98 9.46
N LYS A 94 5.75 -9.82 10.01
CA LYS A 94 4.48 -9.13 9.76
C LYS A 94 4.67 -7.96 8.81
N ALA A 95 3.65 -7.68 8.00
CA ALA A 95 3.66 -6.64 6.98
C ALA A 95 2.75 -5.48 7.35
N TYR A 96 3.24 -4.25 7.21
CA TYR A 96 2.49 -3.03 7.51
C TYR A 96 2.50 -2.10 6.31
N ILE A 97 1.37 -1.45 6.04
CA ILE A 97 1.22 -0.55 4.89
C ILE A 97 1.62 0.86 5.33
N TRP A 98 2.63 1.41 4.67
CA TRP A 98 2.99 2.82 4.78
C TRP A 98 2.15 3.68 3.83
N ASP A 99 1.94 3.20 2.60
CA ASP A 99 1.14 3.87 1.59
C ASP A 99 0.48 2.86 0.64
N GLY A 100 -0.70 3.21 0.14
CA GLY A 100 -1.48 2.41 -0.80
C GLY A 100 -2.61 1.58 -0.19
N TRP A 101 -3.16 1.97 0.97
CA TRP A 101 -4.30 1.28 1.60
C TRP A 101 -5.46 1.06 0.62
N HIS A 102 -5.86 2.10 -0.13
CA HIS A 102 -6.92 1.98 -1.14
C HIS A 102 -6.54 1.08 -2.33
N ARG A 103 -5.24 0.96 -2.68
CA ARG A 103 -4.76 0.02 -3.72
C ARG A 103 -4.82 -1.43 -3.25
N VAL A 104 -4.51 -1.69 -1.98
CA VAL A 104 -4.68 -3.01 -1.34
C VAL A 104 -6.16 -3.38 -1.33
N ALA A 105 -7.00 -2.48 -0.85
CA ALA A 105 -8.44 -2.71 -0.74
C ALA A 105 -9.10 -2.89 -2.11
N ALA A 106 -8.71 -2.10 -3.12
CA ALA A 106 -9.15 -2.28 -4.51
C ALA A 106 -8.72 -3.64 -5.07
N SER A 107 -7.49 -4.09 -4.80
CA SER A 107 -7.00 -5.40 -5.24
C SER A 107 -7.81 -6.54 -4.63
N ILE A 108 -8.08 -6.46 -3.31
CA ILE A 108 -8.96 -7.40 -2.60
C ILE A 108 -10.36 -7.42 -3.22
N LYS A 109 -10.95 -6.24 -3.44
CA LYS A 109 -12.30 -6.10 -3.99
C LYS A 109 -12.40 -6.60 -5.42
N ALA A 110 -11.36 -6.40 -6.23
CA ALA A 110 -11.25 -6.93 -7.59
C ALA A 110 -10.89 -8.43 -7.65
N GLY A 111 -10.70 -9.10 -6.51
CA GLY A 111 -10.36 -10.51 -6.45
C GLY A 111 -8.92 -10.83 -6.87
N ARG A 112 -8.02 -9.85 -6.81
CA ARG A 112 -6.59 -10.02 -7.14
C ARG A 112 -5.85 -10.54 -5.92
N LEU A 113 -5.02 -11.57 -6.13
CA LEU A 113 -4.26 -12.22 -5.07
C LEU A 113 -2.88 -11.57 -4.84
N THR A 114 -2.40 -10.81 -5.82
CA THR A 114 -1.10 -10.13 -5.78
C THR A 114 -1.21 -8.70 -6.28
N LEU A 115 -0.23 -7.88 -5.90
CA LEU A 115 -0.07 -6.49 -6.35
C LEU A 115 1.42 -6.08 -6.32
N PRO A 116 1.83 -5.03 -7.05
CA PRO A 116 3.18 -4.52 -6.94
C PRO A 116 3.40 -3.86 -5.57
N ALA A 117 4.53 -4.13 -4.93
CA ALA A 117 4.93 -3.52 -3.67
C ALA A 117 6.41 -3.13 -3.64
N ALA A 118 6.70 -2.00 -2.99
CA ALA A 118 8.02 -1.63 -2.53
C ALA A 118 8.16 -2.07 -1.07
N VAL A 119 9.01 -3.07 -0.81
CA VAL A 119 9.08 -3.73 0.50
C VAL A 119 10.37 -3.37 1.21
N MET A 120 10.25 -2.72 2.36
CA MET A 120 11.33 -2.50 3.31
C MET A 120 11.37 -3.65 4.31
N LYS A 121 12.55 -4.23 4.56
CA LYS A 121 12.74 -5.30 5.53
C LYS A 121 13.73 -4.86 6.60
N ASN A 122 13.46 -5.23 7.85
CA ASN A 122 14.42 -5.17 8.95
C ASN A 122 14.58 -6.57 9.56
#